data_AF-Q5Y194-F1
#
_entry.id   AF-Q5Y194-F1
#
_cell.length_a   1.000
_cell.length_b   1.000
_cell.length_c   1.000
_cell.angle_alpha   90.00
_cell.angle_beta   90.00
_cell.angle_gamma   90.00
#
_symmetry.space_group_name_H-M   'P 1'
#
loop_
_entity.id
_entity.type
_entity.pdbx_description
1 polymer ?
#
loop_
_entity_poly.entity_id
_entity_poly.type
_entity_poly.pdbx_seq_one_letter_code
_entity_poly.pdbx_strand_id
1 'polypeptide(L)'
;STVKSASAGVLLNGGEEVIQRALALRCLEIPVGDFISEAMKGDLPDVKGCKELLASNVVDEEKHDIALNYAAKAHGIPERFEKEAKYICKTWLELDRHPILKAVVLERSVFFVLLPIFRFLGDTGLRTTSADISRDEQTHVAANTLVCEDLGLKSDKELN
;
A
#
# COMPACT_ATOMS: atom_id res chain seq x y z
N SER A 1 -22.45 14.44 -13.81
CA SER A 1 -21.54 13.47 -14.44
C SER A 1 -21.73 12.14 -13.73
N THR A 2 -22.37 11.17 -14.38
CA THR A 2 -22.64 9.86 -13.79
C THR A 2 -21.36 9.03 -13.87
N VAL A 3 -20.61 8.95 -12.78
CA VAL A 3 -19.45 8.05 -12.69
C VAL A 3 -20.00 6.63 -12.84
N LYS A 4 -19.67 5.96 -13.95
CA LYS A 4 -19.92 4.53 -14.11
C LYS A 4 -19.20 3.81 -12.97
N SER A 5 -19.96 3.26 -12.02
CA SER A 5 -19.40 2.29 -11.08
C SER A 5 -18.86 1.13 -11.91
N ALA A 6 -17.55 0.85 -11.83
CA ALA A 6 -17.03 -0.42 -12.31
C ALA A 6 -17.77 -1.51 -11.52
N SER A 7 -18.55 -2.34 -12.21
CA SER A 7 -19.15 -3.53 -11.60
C SER A 7 -18.08 -4.59 -11.44
N ALA A 8 -18.05 -5.29 -10.31
CA ALA A 8 -17.14 -6.41 -10.12
C ALA A 8 -17.32 -7.44 -11.26
N GLY A 9 -16.19 -7.88 -11.80
CA GLY A 9 -16.13 -9.01 -12.71
C GLY A 9 -16.14 -10.34 -11.95
N VAL A 10 -15.90 -11.42 -12.69
CA VAL A 10 -15.83 -12.77 -12.13
C VAL A 10 -14.44 -13.00 -11.54
N LEU A 11 -14.41 -13.34 -10.25
CA LEU A 11 -13.21 -13.76 -9.53
C LEU A 11 -12.89 -15.24 -9.81
N LEU A 12 -11.67 -15.67 -9.53
CA LEU A 12 -11.36 -17.10 -9.53
C LEU A 12 -12.15 -17.78 -8.41
N ASN A 13 -12.87 -18.86 -8.74
CA ASN A 13 -13.72 -19.58 -7.79
C ASN A 13 -12.95 -19.99 -6.52
N GLY A 14 -13.48 -19.62 -5.36
CA GLY A 14 -12.87 -19.84 -4.05
C GLY A 14 -11.90 -18.73 -3.61
N GLY A 15 -11.65 -17.74 -4.47
CA GLY A 15 -10.78 -16.59 -4.21
C GLY A 15 -11.51 -15.38 -3.62
N GLU A 16 -12.83 -15.40 -3.53
CA GLU A 16 -13.67 -14.25 -3.17
C GLU A 16 -13.32 -13.70 -1.79
N GLU A 17 -13.27 -14.58 -0.78
CA GLU A 17 -12.93 -14.16 0.59
C GLU A 17 -11.50 -13.64 0.68
N VAL A 18 -10.55 -14.28 -0.02
CA VAL A 18 -9.15 -13.85 -0.05
C VAL A 18 -9.02 -12.46 -0.64
N ILE A 19 -9.70 -12.20 -1.76
CA ILE A 19 -9.75 -10.87 -2.38
C ILE A 19 -10.37 -9.85 -1.44
N GLN A 20 -11.45 -10.19 -0.73
CA GLN A 20 -12.10 -9.26 0.20
C GLN A 20 -11.20 -8.91 1.40
N ARG A 21 -10.49 -9.89 1.99
CA ARG A 21 -9.54 -9.65 3.08
C ARG A 21 -8.34 -8.83 2.61
N ALA A 22 -7.80 -9.16 1.44
CA ALA A 22 -6.70 -8.43 0.83
C ALA A 22 -7.10 -6.98 0.50
N LEU A 23 -8.27 -6.77 -0.12
CA LEU A 23 -8.79 -5.43 -0.37
C LEU A 23 -9.04 -4.67 0.94
N ALA A 24 -9.49 -5.31 2.02
CA ALA A 24 -9.69 -4.60 3.29
C ALA A 24 -8.42 -3.89 3.78
N LEU A 25 -7.23 -4.42 3.49
CA LEU A 25 -5.95 -3.80 3.86
C LEU A 25 -5.58 -2.54 3.05
N ARG A 26 -6.36 -2.12 2.05
CA ARG A 26 -6.11 -0.85 1.33
C ARG A 26 -6.11 0.39 2.24
N CYS A 27 -6.65 0.29 3.45
CA CYS A 27 -6.58 1.38 4.43
C CYS A 27 -5.15 1.73 4.89
N LEU A 28 -4.14 0.97 4.45
CA LEU A 28 -2.72 1.23 4.71
C LEU A 28 -2.08 2.18 3.68
N GLU A 29 -2.70 2.43 2.52
CA GLU A 29 -2.16 3.31 1.45
C GLU A 29 -1.86 4.72 1.98
N ILE A 30 -2.86 5.38 2.57
CA ILE A 30 -2.69 6.72 3.15
C ILE A 30 -1.65 6.74 4.28
N PRO A 31 -1.66 5.82 5.27
CA PRO A 31 -0.58 5.72 6.24
C PRO A 31 0.83 5.60 5.64
N VAL A 32 1.04 4.85 4.55
CA VAL A 32 2.35 4.76 3.88
C VAL A 32 2.77 6.15 3.36
N GLY A 33 1.88 6.85 2.65
CA GLY A 33 2.13 8.21 2.17
C GLY A 33 2.37 9.22 3.30
N ASP A 34 1.64 9.09 4.41
CA ASP A 34 1.82 9.92 5.61
C ASP A 34 3.19 9.68 6.25
N PHE A 35 3.63 8.42 6.36
CA PHE A 35 4.95 8.10 6.88
C PHE A 35 6.09 8.66 6.02
N ILE A 36 5.96 8.60 4.70
CA ILE A 36 6.92 9.23 3.78
C ILE A 36 6.92 10.74 3.99
N SER A 37 5.74 11.35 4.10
CA SER A 37 5.58 12.79 4.34
C SER A 37 6.16 13.25 5.68
N GLU A 38 6.04 12.43 6.73
CA GLU A 38 6.66 12.68 8.03
C GLU A 38 8.17 12.55 7.97
N ALA A 39 8.70 11.51 7.32
CA ALA A 39 10.14 11.33 7.14
C ALA A 39 10.75 12.55 6.44
N MET A 40 10.10 13.08 5.40
CA MET A 40 10.56 14.26 4.65
C MET A 40 10.71 15.54 5.49
N LYS A 41 10.06 15.63 6.65
CA LYS A 41 10.21 16.77 7.59
C LYS A 41 11.45 16.64 8.47
N GLY A 42 12.05 15.45 8.52
CA GLY A 42 13.14 15.09 9.42
C GLY A 42 14.50 15.01 8.74
N ASP A 43 15.23 13.95 9.09
CA ASP A 43 16.65 13.71 8.88
C ASP A 43 16.98 13.01 7.56
N LEU A 44 16.14 13.17 6.53
CA LEU A 44 16.41 12.54 5.23
C LEU A 44 17.78 12.94 4.65
N PRO A 45 18.44 12.01 3.93
CA PRO A 45 19.69 12.29 3.24
C PRO A 45 19.60 13.50 2.32
N ASP A 46 20.64 14.34 2.31
CA ASP A 46 20.76 15.47 1.39
C ASP A 46 21.29 15.01 0.02
N VAL A 47 20.55 14.10 -0.61
CA VAL A 47 20.82 13.56 -1.94
C VAL A 47 19.92 14.24 -2.95
N LYS A 48 20.51 14.79 -4.01
CA LYS A 48 19.77 15.46 -5.10
C LYS A 48 18.70 14.53 -5.67
N GLY A 49 17.45 14.97 -5.67
CA GLY A 49 16.32 14.20 -6.20
C GLY A 49 15.63 13.28 -5.19
N CYS A 50 16.20 13.08 -4.00
CA CYS A 50 15.64 12.17 -3.00
C CYS A 50 14.27 12.66 -2.50
N LYS A 51 14.17 13.93 -2.11
CA LYS A 51 12.91 14.50 -1.62
C LYS A 51 11.87 14.61 -2.71
N GLU A 52 12.28 14.94 -3.94
CA GLU A 52 11.39 15.00 -5.09
C GLU A 52 10.81 13.62 -5.43
N LEU A 53 11.65 12.57 -5.39
CA LEU A 53 11.21 11.19 -5.61
C LEU A 53 10.23 10.75 -4.52
N LEU A 54 10.55 10.96 -3.24
CA LEU A 54 9.66 10.61 -2.14
C LEU A 54 8.34 11.39 -2.19
N ALA A 55 8.38 12.66 -2.57
CA ALA A 55 7.17 13.45 -2.78
C ALA A 55 6.31 12.91 -3.93
N SER A 56 6.91 12.39 -5.01
CA SER A 56 6.13 11.70 -6.04
C SER A 56 5.49 10.41 -5.54
N ASN A 57 6.17 9.65 -4.67
CA ASN A 57 5.61 8.42 -4.10
C ASN A 57 4.33 8.70 -3.30
N VAL A 58 4.32 9.78 -2.49
CA VAL A 58 3.11 10.18 -1.74
C VAL A 58 1.92 10.42 -2.66
N VAL A 59 2.15 11.05 -3.82
CA VAL A 59 1.09 11.29 -4.82
C VAL A 59 0.63 10.00 -5.47
N ASP A 60 1.51 9.00 -5.60
CA ASP A 60 1.13 7.68 -6.09
C ASP A 60 0.26 6.94 -5.06
N GLU A 61 0.56 7.02 -3.76
CA GLU A 61 -0.29 6.41 -2.71
C GLU A 61 -1.72 6.97 -2.69
N GLU A 62 -1.89 8.26 -2.96
CA GLU A 62 -3.23 8.84 -3.12
C GLU A 62 -3.99 8.23 -4.30
N LYS A 63 -3.30 7.95 -5.41
CA LYS A 63 -3.91 7.29 -6.58
C LYS A 63 -4.20 5.82 -6.29
N HIS A 64 -3.31 5.14 -5.56
CA HIS A 64 -3.47 3.75 -5.14
C HIS A 64 -4.71 3.62 -4.24
N ASP A 65 -4.84 4.46 -3.21
CA ASP A 65 -6.00 4.50 -2.33
C ASP A 65 -7.30 4.68 -3.12
N ILE A 66 -7.34 5.65 -4.04
CA ILE A 66 -8.52 5.87 -4.90
C ILE A 66 -8.85 4.62 -5.71
N ALA A 67 -7.86 4.03 -6.38
CA ALA A 67 -8.06 2.86 -7.23
C ALA A 67 -8.54 1.63 -6.43
N LEU A 68 -7.90 1.36 -5.30
CA LEU A 68 -8.28 0.24 -4.42
C LEU A 68 -9.61 0.47 -3.72
N ASN A 69 -9.99 1.70 -3.40
CA ASN A 69 -11.32 2.01 -2.87
C ASN A 69 -12.42 1.80 -3.92
N TYR A 70 -12.17 2.09 -5.20
CA TYR A 70 -13.09 1.71 -6.27
C TYR A 70 -13.25 0.19 -6.38
N ALA A 71 -12.15 -0.56 -6.31
CA ALA A 71 -12.20 -2.03 -6.32
C ALA A 71 -12.93 -2.60 -5.09
N ALA A 72 -12.63 -2.09 -3.89
CA ALA A 72 -13.29 -2.49 -2.65
C ALA A 72 -14.80 -2.25 -2.70
N LYS A 73 -15.24 -1.11 -3.25
CA LYS A 73 -16.66 -0.82 -3.46
C LYS A 73 -17.31 -1.78 -4.44
N ALA A 74 -16.62 -2.15 -5.53
CA ALA A 74 -17.15 -3.08 -6.53
C ALA A 74 -17.31 -4.50 -5.97
N HIS A 75 -16.35 -4.96 -5.17
CA HIS A 75 -16.33 -6.33 -4.62
C HIS A 75 -17.08 -6.49 -3.28
N GLY A 76 -17.49 -5.39 -2.65
CA GLY A 76 -18.26 -5.38 -1.41
C GLY A 76 -17.51 -6.02 -0.25
N ILE A 77 -16.77 -5.22 0.51
CA ILE A 77 -15.97 -5.72 1.64
C ILE A 77 -16.84 -5.91 2.88
N PRO A 78 -16.89 -7.13 3.46
CA PRO A 78 -17.57 -7.37 4.73
C PRO A 78 -17.02 -6.51 5.87
N GLU A 79 -17.91 -5.96 6.70
CA GLU A 79 -17.55 -5.09 7.84
C GLU A 79 -16.56 -5.76 8.81
N ARG A 80 -16.62 -7.09 8.96
CA ARG A 80 -15.67 -7.84 9.80
C ARG A 80 -14.22 -7.69 9.32
N PHE A 81 -13.99 -7.69 8.00
CA PHE A 81 -12.64 -7.53 7.43
C PHE A 81 -12.20 -6.07 7.48
N GLU A 82 -13.12 -5.12 7.30
CA GLU A 82 -12.85 -3.70 7.54
C GLU A 82 -12.39 -3.42 8.98
N LYS A 83 -13.03 -4.06 9.98
CA LYS A 83 -12.65 -3.93 11.39
C LYS A 83 -11.26 -4.51 11.66
N GLU A 84 -10.99 -5.71 11.14
CA GLU A 84 -9.67 -6.35 11.25
C GLU A 84 -8.57 -5.49 10.61
N ALA A 85 -8.79 -5.00 9.39
CA ALA A 85 -7.83 -4.14 8.70
C ALA A 85 -7.59 -2.80 9.41
N LYS A 86 -8.63 -2.18 9.98
CA LYS A 86 -8.48 -0.97 10.80
C LYS A 86 -7.65 -1.20 12.05
N TYR A 87 -7.81 -2.37 12.69
CA TYR A 87 -6.98 -2.73 13.84
C TYR A 87 -5.51 -2.85 13.43
N ILE A 88 -5.22 -3.55 12.33
CA ILE A 88 -3.86 -3.68 11.77
C ILE A 88 -3.27 -2.30 11.43
N CYS A 89 -4.02 -1.45 10.73
CA CYS A 89 -3.62 -0.08 10.39
C CYS A 89 -3.28 0.73 11.65
N LYS A 90 -4.13 0.66 12.68
CA LYS A 90 -3.87 1.31 13.96
C LYS A 90 -2.57 0.82 14.61
N THR A 91 -2.31 -0.49 14.61
CA THR A 91 -1.08 -1.07 15.15
C THR A 91 0.17 -0.51 14.45
N TRP A 92 0.11 -0.32 13.12
CA TRP A 92 1.20 0.30 12.36
C TRP A 92 1.40 1.78 12.69
N LEU A 93 0.32 2.54 12.85
CA LEU A 93 0.38 3.95 13.24
C LEU A 93 1.03 4.14 14.63
N GLU A 94 0.70 3.27 15.57
CA GLU A 94 1.19 3.32 16.95
C GLU A 94 2.62 2.75 17.12
N LEU A 95 3.17 2.11 16.09
CA LEU A 95 4.49 1.50 16.15
C LEU A 95 5.59 2.57 16.22
N ASP A 96 6.37 2.54 17.31
CA ASP A 96 7.47 3.45 17.58
C ASP A 96 8.72 3.07 16.78
N ARG A 97 8.69 3.42 15.48
CA ARG A 97 9.73 3.17 14.50
C ARG A 97 9.81 4.33 13.52
N HIS A 98 10.99 4.49 12.92
CA HIS A 98 11.23 5.56 11.95
C HIS A 98 10.20 5.49 10.80
N PRO A 99 9.56 6.61 10.42
CA PRO A 99 8.48 6.59 9.43
C PRO A 99 8.86 5.92 8.09
N ILE A 100 10.03 6.25 7.53
CA ILE A 100 10.47 5.62 6.27
C ILE A 100 10.71 4.11 6.38
N LEU A 101 11.07 3.62 7.58
CA LEU A 101 11.25 2.20 7.85
C LEU A 101 9.89 1.48 7.92
N LYS A 102 8.87 2.16 8.47
CA LYS A 102 7.49 1.65 8.44
C LYS A 102 6.96 1.54 7.02
N ALA A 103 7.15 2.59 6.20
CA ALA A 103 6.75 2.62 4.79
C ALA A 103 7.35 1.44 4.01
N VAL A 104 8.69 1.31 3.98
CA VAL A 104 9.35 0.25 3.18
C VAL A 104 8.96 -1.17 3.60
N VAL A 105 8.70 -1.39 4.89
CA VAL A 105 8.29 -2.71 5.36
C VAL A 105 6.82 -2.99 5.04
N LEU A 106 5.92 -2.01 5.12
CA LEU A 106 4.54 -2.17 4.66
C LEU A 106 4.48 -2.48 3.15
N GLU A 107 5.18 -1.72 2.31
CA GLU A 107 5.27 -1.94 0.87
C GLU A 107 5.74 -3.37 0.56
N ARG A 108 6.82 -3.82 1.21
CA ARG A 108 7.43 -5.13 0.94
C ARG A 108 6.70 -6.32 1.58
N SER A 109 6.09 -6.16 2.76
CA SER A 109 5.47 -7.27 3.50
C SER A 109 3.97 -7.39 3.27
N VAL A 110 3.31 -6.29 2.91
CA VAL A 110 1.88 -6.25 2.64
C VAL A 110 1.65 -6.09 1.15
N PHE A 111 1.99 -4.96 0.54
CA PHE A 111 1.58 -4.66 -0.85
C PHE A 111 2.22 -5.61 -1.88
N PHE A 112 3.50 -5.96 -1.72
CA PHE A 112 4.17 -6.98 -2.54
C PHE A 112 3.54 -8.37 -2.44
N VAL A 113 2.74 -8.65 -1.39
CA VAL A 113 2.00 -9.90 -1.24
C VAL A 113 0.58 -9.76 -1.80
N LEU A 114 -0.11 -8.66 -1.50
CA LEU A 114 -1.50 -8.44 -1.92
C LEU A 114 -1.63 -8.24 -3.44
N LEU A 115 -0.70 -7.52 -4.06
CA LEU A 115 -0.79 -7.21 -5.49
C LEU A 115 -0.71 -8.48 -6.37
N PRO A 116 0.22 -9.44 -6.15
CA PRO A 116 0.16 -10.73 -6.82
C PRO A 116 -1.13 -11.51 -6.57
N ILE A 117 -1.69 -11.46 -5.36
CA ILE A 117 -2.97 -12.10 -5.04
C ILE A 117 -4.09 -11.51 -5.89
N PHE A 118 -4.19 -10.19 -6.01
CA PHE A 118 -5.14 -9.51 -6.88
C PHE A 118 -4.95 -9.91 -8.35
N ARG A 119 -3.70 -10.03 -8.80
CA ARG A 119 -3.40 -10.44 -10.18
C ARG A 119 -3.80 -11.89 -10.47
N PHE A 120 -3.67 -12.77 -9.48
CA PHE A 120 -3.94 -14.19 -9.66
C PHE A 120 -5.43 -14.51 -9.51
N LEU A 121 -6.06 -14.05 -8.43
CA LEU A 121 -7.44 -14.37 -8.05
C LEU A 121 -8.46 -13.36 -8.56
N GLY A 122 -8.01 -12.14 -8.88
CA GLY A 122 -8.87 -11.03 -9.25
C GLY A 122 -9.46 -11.12 -10.64
N ASP A 123 -10.45 -10.27 -10.87
CA ASP A 123 -11.02 -10.00 -12.18
C ASP A 123 -10.08 -9.14 -13.03
N THR A 124 -10.49 -8.81 -14.25
CA THR A 124 -9.69 -7.96 -15.16
C THR A 124 -9.38 -6.59 -14.59
N GLY A 125 -10.28 -6.01 -13.78
CA GLY A 125 -10.10 -4.72 -13.13
C GLY A 125 -8.98 -4.79 -12.11
N LEU A 126 -9.08 -5.72 -11.16
CA LEU A 126 -8.06 -5.98 -10.14
C LEU A 126 -6.70 -6.33 -10.75
N ARG A 127 -6.67 -7.12 -11.82
CA ARG A 127 -5.42 -7.46 -12.54
C ARG A 127 -4.71 -6.24 -13.09
N THR A 128 -5.48 -5.34 -13.70
CA THR A 128 -4.96 -4.11 -14.30
C THR A 128 -4.49 -3.15 -13.22
N THR A 129 -5.36 -2.83 -12.25
CA THR A 129 -5.03 -1.97 -11.11
C THR A 129 -3.80 -2.48 -10.37
N SER A 130 -3.74 -3.79 -10.08
CA SER A 130 -2.57 -4.38 -9.45
C SER A 130 -1.31 -4.25 -10.30
N ALA A 131 -1.38 -4.46 -11.62
CA ALA A 131 -0.25 -4.30 -12.54
C ALA A 131 0.30 -2.88 -12.57
N ASP A 132 -0.56 -1.88 -12.42
CA ASP A 132 -0.15 -0.48 -12.38
C ASP A 132 0.54 -0.17 -11.05
N ILE A 133 -0.12 -0.43 -9.93
CA ILE A 133 0.42 -0.22 -8.58
C ILE A 133 1.75 -0.98 -8.39
N SER A 134 1.86 -2.23 -8.85
CA SER A 134 3.10 -3.02 -8.73
C SER A 134 4.32 -2.42 -9.44
N ARG A 135 4.13 -1.55 -10.44
CA ARG A 135 5.25 -0.87 -11.10
C ARG A 135 5.75 0.30 -10.27
N ASP A 136 4.82 1.03 -9.66
CA ASP A 136 5.12 2.18 -8.81
C ASP A 136 5.81 1.69 -7.52
N GLU A 137 5.26 0.65 -6.89
CA GLU A 137 5.76 0.00 -5.68
C GLU A 137 7.20 -0.55 -5.79
N GLN A 138 7.63 -0.98 -6.98
CA GLN A 138 9.03 -1.36 -7.19
C GLN A 138 9.98 -0.17 -7.04
N THR A 139 9.55 1.01 -7.50
CA THR A 139 10.30 2.25 -7.36
C THR A 139 10.25 2.74 -5.92
N HIS A 140 9.09 2.64 -5.27
CA HIS A 140 8.91 3.05 -3.87
C HIS A 140 9.79 2.25 -2.93
N VAL A 141 9.74 0.92 -2.99
CA VAL A 141 10.57 0.03 -2.16
C VAL A 141 12.05 0.29 -2.40
N ALA A 142 12.47 0.47 -3.66
CA ALA A 142 13.87 0.75 -3.97
C ALA A 142 14.33 2.08 -3.36
N ALA A 143 13.53 3.15 -3.52
CA ALA A 143 13.83 4.47 -2.97
C ALA A 143 13.90 4.44 -1.44
N ASN A 144 12.86 3.90 -0.79
CA ASN A 144 12.77 3.84 0.66
C ASN A 144 13.86 2.95 1.26
N THR A 145 14.25 1.86 0.58
CA THR A 145 15.37 1.00 0.99
C THR A 145 16.68 1.77 1.00
N LEU A 146 17.00 2.51 -0.07
CA LEU A 146 18.23 3.32 -0.13
C LEU A 146 18.29 4.37 0.97
N VAL A 147 17.15 5.02 1.27
CA VAL A 147 17.05 5.98 2.38
C VAL A 147 17.26 5.27 3.72
N CYS A 148 16.66 4.10 3.94
CA CYS A 148 16.91 3.32 5.15
C CYS A 148 18.38 2.95 5.32
N GLU A 149 19.05 2.55 4.23
CA GLU A 149 20.47 2.18 4.24
C GLU A 149 21.37 3.37 4.61
N ASP A 150 21.12 4.55 4.03
CA ASP A 150 21.90 5.76 4.32
C ASP A 150 21.72 6.24 5.77
N LEU A 151 20.50 6.11 6.31
CA LEU A 151 20.18 6.40 7.70
C LEU A 151 20.60 5.28 8.68
N GLY A 152 21.14 4.17 8.18
CA GLY A 152 21.52 3.02 9.00
C GLY A 152 20.34 2.31 9.69
N LEU A 153 19.12 2.51 9.19
CA LEU A 153 17.90 1.93 9.72
C LEU A 153 17.80 0.44 9.35
N LYS A 154 17.41 -0.38 10.33
CA LYS A 154 17.26 -1.84 10.14
C LYS A 154 15.94 -2.30 10.72
N SER A 155 15.29 -3.20 9.97
CA SER A 155 14.11 -3.91 10.46
C SER A 155 14.49 -4.89 11.58
N ASP A 156 13.52 -5.24 12.43
CA ASP A 156 13.67 -6.14 13.57
C ASP A 156 12.51 -7.15 13.65
N LYS A 157 12.47 -7.99 14.69
CA LYS A 157 11.42 -9.01 14.86
C LYS A 157 10.05 -8.45 15.22
N GLU A 158 9.96 -7.21 15.69
CA GLU A 158 8.67 -6.59 15.99
C GLU A 158 8.05 -6.01 14.71
N LEU A 159 8.89 -5.69 13.71
CA LEU A 159 8.48 -5.17 12.42
C LEU A 159 8.20 -6.24 11.34
N ASN A 160 8.83 -7.42 11.44
CA ASN A 160 8.70 -8.52 10.45
C ASN A 160 7.85 -9.67 11.00
#